data_AF-A0AAD8BW30-F1
#
_entry.id   AF-A0AAD8BW30-F1
#
_cell.length_a   1.000
_cell.length_b   1.000
_cell.length_c   1.000
_cell.angle_alpha   90.00
_cell.angle_beta   90.00
_cell.angle_gamma   90.00
#
_symmetry.space_group_name_H-M   'P 1'
#
loop_
_entity.id
_entity.type
_entity.pdbx_description
1 polymer ?
#
loop_
_entity_poly.entity_id
_entity_poly.type
_entity_poly.pdbx_seq_one_letter_code
_entity_poly.pdbx_strand_id
1 'polypeptide(L)'
;MSDQENRKRSYKCVTEIIRFKVAAVHLHFTKRFLLRSVVSGRKKTMSTCIIYFPLMAVLLTTSALYNAARFKPATQSSVFEPCYAFKGVDGNYDVINFDGIHTQSELVPWWMVDLRGQYVIEKIQLTNRHDYSIDIARRLRNFVLDIFPTDPRQLANFSSMIGQVCYNQAAPLDPGTFNFTCPVPIVGRYVRLIMRAGYQNFLHICEMEVLVSRPSSNLEENYFIRQVDTAISDAPIMTMTASDPLCCLQECLIRRYTIFCTAFNWVTSTGSCQLFSVNLFLNWTNRLVFTPETYFFIQNNATL
;
A
#
# COMPACT_ATOMS: atom_id res chain seq x y z
N MET A 1 -9.81 2.17 -58.10
CA MET A 1 -9.20 0.83 -58.30
C MET A 1 -7.73 1.00 -57.92
N SER A 2 -7.45 1.02 -56.62
CA SER A 2 -6.92 -0.10 -55.79
C SER A 2 -5.45 -0.36 -56.09
N ASP A 3 -4.52 -0.50 -55.16
CA ASP A 3 -4.53 -0.50 -53.69
C ASP A 3 -3.06 -0.31 -53.27
N GLN A 4 -2.79 0.58 -52.31
CA GLN A 4 -1.53 0.60 -51.56
C GLN A 4 -1.70 -0.32 -50.35
N GLU A 5 -1.08 -1.49 -50.42
CA GLU A 5 -1.10 -2.48 -49.34
C GLU A 5 -0.23 -2.01 -48.16
N ASN A 6 -0.88 -1.37 -47.20
CA ASN A 6 -0.27 -0.83 -46.00
C ASN A 6 -0.07 -1.96 -44.96
N ARG A 7 1.12 -2.54 -44.96
CA ARG A 7 1.51 -3.68 -44.11
C ARG A 7 1.65 -3.23 -42.64
N LYS A 8 0.57 -3.30 -41.86
CA LYS A 8 0.59 -3.14 -40.39
C LYS A 8 1.51 -4.19 -39.76
N ARG A 9 2.69 -3.76 -39.28
CA ARG A 9 3.54 -4.58 -38.40
C ARG A 9 2.84 -4.73 -37.04
N SER A 10 2.36 -5.93 -36.77
CA SER A 10 1.95 -6.35 -35.43
C SER A 10 3.22 -6.59 -34.60
N TYR A 11 3.55 -5.68 -33.69
CA TYR A 11 4.63 -5.89 -32.72
C TYR A 11 4.10 -6.83 -31.64
N LYS A 12 4.64 -8.06 -31.60
CA LYS A 12 4.40 -9.01 -30.50
C LYS A 12 5.12 -8.46 -29.26
N CYS A 13 4.35 -8.08 -28.24
CA CYS A 13 4.89 -7.75 -26.93
C CYS A 13 5.46 -9.03 -26.30
N VAL A 14 6.78 -9.16 -26.26
CA VAL A 14 7.45 -10.31 -25.62
C VAL A 14 7.42 -10.06 -24.11
N THR A 15 6.60 -10.83 -23.40
CA THR A 15 6.52 -10.78 -21.94
C THR A 15 7.52 -11.78 -21.37
N GLU A 16 8.53 -11.31 -20.64
CA GLU A 16 9.42 -12.17 -19.85
C GLU A 16 9.09 -12.04 -18.36
N ILE A 17 8.88 -13.17 -17.68
CA ILE A 17 8.66 -13.22 -16.24
C ILE A 17 10.02 -13.35 -15.56
N ILE A 18 10.41 -12.34 -14.78
CA ILE A 18 11.65 -12.38 -14.00
C ILE A 18 11.29 -12.53 -12.52
N ARG A 19 11.85 -13.56 -11.88
CA ARG A 19 11.60 -13.88 -10.46
C ARG A 19 12.72 -13.32 -9.60
N PHE A 20 12.39 -12.49 -8.63
CA PHE A 20 13.33 -12.00 -7.62
C PHE A 20 12.85 -12.40 -6.23
N LYS A 21 13.73 -13.02 -5.43
CA LYS A 21 13.52 -13.24 -4.00
C LYS A 21 14.36 -12.22 -3.24
N VAL A 22 13.73 -11.33 -2.50
CA VAL A 22 14.43 -10.40 -1.62
C VAL A 22 14.10 -10.77 -0.17
N ALA A 23 15.12 -11.21 0.57
CA ALA A 23 15.03 -11.41 2.01
C ALA A 23 15.46 -10.14 2.74
N ALA A 24 14.56 -9.57 3.56
CA ALA A 24 14.96 -8.58 4.55
C ALA A 24 15.72 -9.31 5.66
N VAL A 25 17.05 -9.31 5.60
CA VAL A 25 17.89 -9.87 6.66
C VAL A 25 18.08 -8.78 7.72
N HIS A 26 17.50 -8.95 8.91
CA HIS A 26 17.88 -8.19 10.10
C HIS A 26 18.51 -9.17 11.11
N LEU A 27 19.81 -9.01 11.41
CA LEU A 27 20.50 -9.78 12.44
C LEU A 27 20.03 -9.35 13.84
N HIS A 28 19.44 -10.27 14.60
CA HIS A 28 19.21 -10.12 16.05
C HIS A 28 20.33 -10.80 16.84
N PHE A 29 21.19 -10.04 17.51
CA PHE A 29 22.09 -10.55 18.55
C PHE A 29 21.48 -10.29 19.94
N THR A 30 20.80 -11.28 20.51
CA THR A 30 20.37 -11.28 21.91
C THR A 30 21.18 -12.29 22.71
N LYS A 31 22.44 -11.96 23.03
CA LYS A 31 23.17 -12.58 24.15
C LYS A 31 24.20 -11.59 24.70
N ARG A 32 23.99 -11.16 25.96
CA ARG A 32 24.95 -10.35 26.72
C ARG A 32 26.28 -11.11 26.84
N PHE A 33 27.34 -10.62 26.21
CA PHE A 33 28.71 -11.01 26.54
C PHE A 33 29.23 -10.05 27.63
N LEU A 34 29.39 -10.56 28.85
CA LEU A 34 30.21 -9.91 29.88
C LEU A 34 31.65 -10.42 29.68
N LEU A 35 32.54 -9.58 29.17
CA LEU A 35 33.98 -9.86 29.13
C LEU A 35 34.68 -9.08 30.24
N ARG A 36 35.16 -9.79 31.27
CA ARG A 36 36.14 -9.28 32.24
C ARG A 36 37.51 -9.26 31.58
N SER A 37 38.22 -8.14 31.61
CA SER A 37 39.63 -8.06 31.24
C SER A 37 40.52 -8.33 32.47
N VAL A 38 41.46 -9.26 32.34
CA VAL A 38 42.60 -9.42 33.24
C VAL A 38 43.84 -9.14 32.40
N VAL A 39 44.61 -8.12 32.78
CA VAL A 39 45.90 -7.79 32.14
C VAL A 39 47.02 -8.11 33.12
N SER A 40 47.81 -9.14 32.82
CA SER A 40 49.11 -9.40 33.46
C SER A 40 50.20 -9.22 32.41
N GLY A 41 51.17 -8.35 32.70
CA GLY A 41 51.99 -7.67 31.70
C GLY A 41 53.27 -8.40 31.25
N ARG A 42 53.83 -7.94 30.13
CA ARG A 42 55.13 -7.23 30.05
C ARG A 42 55.48 -6.89 28.58
N LYS A 43 55.61 -5.58 28.34
CA LYS A 43 56.53 -4.86 27.42
C LYS A 43 56.31 -4.92 25.88
N LYS A 44 56.10 -3.70 25.35
CA LYS A 44 56.41 -3.13 24.01
C LYS A 44 55.44 -3.61 22.91
N THR A 45 54.69 -2.79 22.18
CA THR A 45 54.93 -1.46 21.60
C THR A 45 53.63 -0.61 21.60
N MET A 46 53.74 0.73 21.62
CA MET A 46 52.60 1.65 21.60
C MET A 46 51.98 1.69 20.18
N SER A 47 51.02 0.80 19.91
CA SER A 47 50.10 0.95 18.78
C SER A 47 48.87 1.68 19.30
N THR A 48 48.67 2.93 18.89
CA THR A 48 47.43 3.66 19.09
C THR A 48 46.31 2.93 18.36
N CYS A 49 45.67 1.99 19.05
CA CYS A 49 44.38 1.45 18.66
C CYS A 49 43.36 2.58 18.81
N ILE A 50 43.05 3.27 17.72
CA ILE A 50 41.81 4.05 17.63
C ILE A 50 40.70 3.01 17.73
N ILE A 51 40.19 2.81 18.95
CA ILE A 51 38.96 2.06 19.16
C ILE A 51 37.87 2.95 18.58
N TYR A 52 37.53 2.72 17.30
CA TYR A 52 36.26 3.16 16.75
C TYR A 52 35.19 2.52 17.64
N PHE A 53 34.72 3.25 18.64
CA PHE A 53 33.39 3.01 19.17
C PHE A 53 32.47 3.27 17.98
N PRO A 54 31.80 2.26 17.40
CA PRO A 54 30.71 2.58 16.52
C PRO A 54 29.77 3.39 17.39
N LEU A 55 29.57 4.65 17.00
CA LEU A 55 28.41 5.43 17.37
C LEU A 55 27.23 4.62 16.82
N MET A 56 26.84 3.57 17.55
CA MET A 56 25.57 2.89 17.37
C MET A 56 24.58 3.96 17.82
N ALA A 57 24.25 4.85 16.89
CA ALA A 57 22.97 5.51 16.91
C ALA A 57 21.98 4.37 17.09
N VAL A 58 21.52 4.17 18.32
CA VAL A 58 20.27 3.50 18.58
C VAL A 58 19.27 4.44 17.92
N LEU A 59 19.07 4.27 16.62
CA LEU A 59 17.81 4.63 16.03
C LEU A 59 16.82 3.77 16.79
N LEU A 60 16.18 4.38 17.79
CA LEU A 60 14.81 4.07 18.10
C LEU A 60 14.07 4.32 16.78
N THR A 61 14.10 3.34 15.88
CA THR A 61 13.15 3.28 14.79
C THR A 61 11.83 3.04 15.50
N THR A 62 11.11 4.11 15.80
CA THR A 62 9.67 4.01 15.83
C THR A 62 9.33 3.35 14.51
N SER A 63 8.83 2.11 14.56
CA SER A 63 8.46 1.41 13.33
C SER A 63 7.40 2.27 12.66
N ALA A 64 7.79 2.99 11.61
CA ALA A 64 6.86 3.81 10.86
C ALA A 64 5.78 2.87 10.35
N LEU A 65 4.54 3.10 10.78
CA LEU A 65 3.39 2.37 10.26
C LEU A 65 3.24 2.69 8.78
N TYR A 66 2.83 1.71 7.98
CA TYR A 66 2.55 1.92 6.57
C TYR A 66 1.11 1.57 6.26
N ASN A 67 0.57 2.20 5.21
CA ASN A 67 -0.77 1.94 4.72
C ASN A 67 -0.82 0.61 3.94
N ALA A 68 -1.35 -0.44 4.56
CA ALA A 68 -1.52 -1.74 3.92
C ALA A 68 -2.71 -1.80 2.94
N ALA A 69 -3.68 -0.88 3.08
CA ALA A 69 -4.92 -0.85 2.30
C ALA A 69 -4.74 -0.28 0.90
N ARG A 70 -3.71 0.53 0.67
CA ARG A 70 -3.44 1.19 -0.62
C ARG A 70 -3.55 0.21 -1.81
N PHE A 71 -4.43 0.56 -2.75
CA PHE A 71 -4.82 -0.20 -3.93
C PHE A 71 -5.31 -1.63 -3.68
N LYS A 72 -5.63 -2.03 -2.45
CA LYS A 72 -6.17 -3.36 -2.20
C LYS A 72 -7.61 -3.48 -2.70
N PRO A 73 -8.08 -4.70 -3.03
CA PRO A 73 -9.45 -4.89 -3.43
C PRO A 73 -10.41 -4.45 -2.32
N ALA A 74 -11.42 -3.68 -2.71
CA ALA A 74 -12.45 -3.21 -1.80
C ALA A 74 -13.83 -3.49 -2.37
N THR A 75 -14.82 -3.58 -1.48
CA THR A 75 -16.23 -3.75 -1.84
C THR A 75 -17.10 -2.93 -0.91
N GLN A 76 -18.31 -2.61 -1.37
CA GLN A 76 -19.30 -1.87 -0.60
C GLN A 76 -20.68 -2.48 -0.79
N SER A 77 -21.58 -2.18 0.13
CA SER A 77 -22.96 -2.69 0.16
C SER A 77 -23.75 -2.37 -1.09
N SER A 78 -23.60 -1.16 -1.63
CA SER A 78 -24.25 -0.68 -2.83
C SER A 78 -23.44 0.45 -3.46
N VAL A 79 -23.66 0.77 -4.74
CA VAL A 79 -22.88 1.80 -5.47
C VAL A 79 -23.78 2.94 -5.91
N PHE A 80 -23.41 4.16 -5.54
CA PHE A 80 -23.89 5.39 -6.18
C PHE A 80 -22.85 5.80 -7.23
N GLU A 81 -23.11 5.48 -8.50
CA GLU A 81 -22.13 5.68 -9.57
C GLU A 81 -21.79 7.18 -9.75
N PRO A 82 -20.51 7.53 -10.00
CA PRO A 82 -19.35 6.66 -10.25
C PRO A 82 -18.46 6.36 -9.02
N CYS A 83 -19.01 6.36 -7.80
CA CYS A 83 -18.25 6.19 -6.55
C CYS A 83 -18.03 4.71 -6.16
N TYR A 84 -17.11 4.07 -6.87
CA TYR A 84 -16.77 2.66 -6.65
C TYR A 84 -15.86 2.43 -5.44
N ALA A 85 -15.96 1.24 -4.84
CA ALA A 85 -15.26 0.89 -3.61
C ALA A 85 -13.74 1.06 -3.65
N PHE A 86 -13.10 0.85 -4.81
CA PHE A 86 -11.64 0.98 -4.93
C PHE A 86 -11.16 2.42 -4.72
N LYS A 87 -12.03 3.43 -4.87
CA LYS A 87 -11.66 4.84 -4.64
C LYS A 87 -11.28 5.10 -3.18
N GLY A 88 -11.84 4.35 -2.23
CA GLY A 88 -11.51 4.50 -0.80
C GLY A 88 -10.12 4.01 -0.39
N VAL A 89 -9.31 3.54 -1.34
CA VAL A 89 -7.91 3.10 -1.15
C VAL A 89 -7.02 3.51 -2.32
N ASP A 90 -7.48 4.45 -3.13
CA ASP A 90 -6.74 4.91 -4.31
C ASP A 90 -5.74 6.02 -3.97
N GLY A 91 -5.62 6.35 -2.67
CA GLY A 91 -4.75 7.36 -2.07
C GLY A 91 -4.84 8.70 -2.74
N ASN A 92 -6.00 8.97 -3.31
CA ASN A 92 -6.48 10.30 -3.51
C ASN A 92 -7.27 10.72 -2.27
N TYR A 93 -6.78 11.75 -1.59
CA TYR A 93 -7.50 12.35 -0.45
C TYR A 93 -8.38 13.52 -0.90
N ASP A 94 -8.50 13.75 -2.22
CA ASP A 94 -9.33 14.81 -2.77
C ASP A 94 -10.75 14.67 -2.28
N VAL A 95 -11.23 15.77 -1.75
CA VAL A 95 -12.47 15.79 -0.98
C VAL A 95 -13.68 16.20 -1.81
N ILE A 96 -13.51 16.30 -3.15
CA ILE A 96 -14.40 16.98 -4.10
C ILE A 96 -14.98 16.01 -5.13
N ASN A 97 -16.25 16.22 -5.54
CA ASN A 97 -16.86 15.66 -6.74
C ASN A 97 -16.79 14.13 -6.89
N PHE A 98 -17.39 13.38 -5.96
CA PHE A 98 -17.53 11.92 -6.12
C PHE A 98 -16.17 11.17 -6.20
N ASP A 99 -15.06 11.81 -5.83
CA ASP A 99 -13.75 11.19 -5.62
C ASP A 99 -13.67 10.59 -4.22
N GLY A 100 -14.32 9.44 -4.12
CA GLY A 100 -14.44 8.63 -2.93
C GLY A 100 -15.45 7.51 -3.17
N ILE A 101 -15.77 6.79 -2.11
CA ILE A 101 -16.82 5.78 -2.13
C ILE A 101 -18.16 6.43 -1.77
N HIS A 102 -19.24 5.89 -2.32
CA HIS A 102 -20.58 6.35 -1.98
C HIS A 102 -21.57 5.20 -2.18
N THR A 103 -22.32 4.88 -1.14
CA THR A 103 -23.39 3.88 -1.22
C THR A 103 -24.69 4.50 -1.71
N GLN A 104 -25.69 3.70 -2.06
CA GLN A 104 -27.08 4.15 -2.09
C GLN A 104 -27.59 4.39 -0.66
N SER A 105 -28.79 4.95 -0.56
CA SER A 105 -29.50 5.10 0.73
C SER A 105 -29.95 3.73 1.23
N GLU A 106 -29.43 3.29 2.36
CA GLU A 106 -29.76 1.97 2.93
C GLU A 106 -29.64 1.96 4.46
N LEU A 107 -30.21 0.94 5.11
CA LEU A 107 -30.28 0.88 6.59
C LEU A 107 -28.93 0.60 7.25
N VAL A 108 -28.07 -0.17 6.60
CA VAL A 108 -26.78 -0.62 7.14
C VAL A 108 -25.71 -0.54 6.04
N PRO A 109 -25.35 0.67 5.57
CA PRO A 109 -24.34 0.80 4.53
C PRO A 109 -22.97 0.43 5.10
N TRP A 110 -22.17 -0.24 4.28
CA TRP A 110 -20.83 -0.68 4.65
C TRP A 110 -19.86 -0.65 3.48
N TRP A 111 -18.58 -0.48 3.80
CA TRP A 111 -17.47 -0.61 2.89
C TRP A 111 -16.38 -1.45 3.55
N MET A 112 -15.68 -2.28 2.79
CA MET A 112 -14.67 -3.20 3.30
C MET A 112 -13.52 -3.38 2.33
N VAL A 113 -12.30 -3.31 2.85
CA VAL A 113 -11.07 -3.65 2.13
C VAL A 113 -10.57 -5.04 2.50
N ASP A 114 -10.12 -5.81 1.50
CA ASP A 114 -9.37 -7.06 1.65
C ASP A 114 -7.87 -6.77 1.53
N LEU A 115 -7.14 -6.80 2.64
CA LEU A 115 -5.71 -6.52 2.67
C LEU A 115 -4.86 -7.57 1.94
N ARG A 116 -5.45 -8.69 1.47
CA ARG A 116 -4.79 -9.84 0.81
C ARG A 116 -3.76 -10.58 1.65
N GLY A 117 -3.66 -10.24 2.93
CA GLY A 117 -2.79 -10.88 3.91
C GLY A 117 -3.27 -10.56 5.33
N GLN A 118 -2.78 -11.31 6.31
CA GLN A 118 -3.01 -10.96 7.72
C GLN A 118 -1.97 -9.95 8.17
N TYR A 119 -2.44 -8.86 8.76
CA TYR A 119 -1.60 -7.78 9.28
C TYR A 119 -1.92 -7.52 10.74
N VAL A 120 -0.92 -7.01 11.47
CA VAL A 120 -1.11 -6.44 12.81
C VAL A 120 -1.54 -4.98 12.62
N ILE A 121 -2.85 -4.75 12.71
CA ILE A 121 -3.48 -3.44 12.49
C ILE A 121 -3.49 -2.65 13.79
N GLU A 122 -2.91 -1.46 13.76
CA GLU A 122 -2.76 -0.61 14.94
C GLU A 122 -3.63 0.64 14.88
N LYS A 123 -3.77 1.22 13.68
CA LYS A 123 -4.48 2.47 13.47
C LYS A 123 -5.20 2.44 12.12
N ILE A 124 -6.34 3.09 12.06
CA ILE A 124 -7.09 3.35 10.84
C ILE A 124 -7.19 4.86 10.68
N GLN A 125 -6.82 5.37 9.52
CA GLN A 125 -7.04 6.77 9.15
C GLN A 125 -8.20 6.84 8.17
N LEU A 126 -9.10 7.79 8.36
CA LEU A 126 -10.28 7.98 7.52
C LEU A 126 -10.38 9.43 7.08
N THR A 127 -10.46 9.66 5.78
CA THR A 127 -10.72 10.99 5.20
C THR A 127 -12.20 11.08 4.84
N ASN A 128 -12.90 11.98 5.54
CA ASN A 128 -14.31 12.27 5.32
C ASN A 128 -14.48 13.38 4.26
N ARG A 129 -15.63 13.40 3.59
CA ARG A 129 -15.99 14.32 2.52
C ARG A 129 -16.02 15.80 2.97
N HIS A 130 -15.68 16.75 2.09
CA HIS A 130 -15.55 18.19 2.42
C HIS A 130 -16.16 19.17 1.39
N ASP A 131 -16.80 18.71 0.33
CA ASP A 131 -17.05 19.49 -0.90
C ASP A 131 -18.32 20.33 -0.99
N TYR A 132 -19.27 20.19 -0.06
CA TYR A 132 -20.59 20.80 -0.27
C TYR A 132 -21.16 21.48 0.96
N SER A 133 -21.37 20.71 2.03
CA SER A 133 -21.80 21.25 3.31
C SER A 133 -21.35 20.35 4.45
N ILE A 134 -21.20 20.96 5.63
CA ILE A 134 -20.85 20.24 6.86
C ILE A 134 -21.88 19.14 7.17
N ASP A 135 -23.15 19.34 6.83
CA ASP A 135 -24.22 18.37 7.10
C ASP A 135 -24.06 17.08 6.29
N ILE A 136 -23.53 17.15 5.06
CA ILE A 136 -23.25 15.95 4.26
C ILE A 136 -22.12 15.16 4.89
N ALA A 137 -21.04 15.81 5.31
CA ALA A 137 -19.93 15.16 6.01
C ALA A 137 -20.40 14.47 7.30
N ARG A 138 -21.28 15.15 8.06
CA ARG A 138 -21.86 14.68 9.32
C ARG A 138 -22.84 13.50 9.16
N ARG A 139 -23.15 13.06 7.94
CA ARG A 139 -23.83 11.77 7.70
C ARG A 139 -23.02 10.60 8.24
N LEU A 140 -21.68 10.70 8.21
CA LEU A 140 -20.79 9.69 8.76
C LEU A 140 -20.80 9.77 10.29
N ARG A 141 -21.65 8.92 10.89
CA ARG A 141 -21.92 8.82 12.33
C ARG A 141 -22.44 7.42 12.64
N ASN A 142 -22.49 7.07 13.92
CA ASN A 142 -22.96 5.75 14.37
C ASN A 142 -22.30 4.60 13.60
N PHE A 143 -20.98 4.67 13.39
CA PHE A 143 -20.23 3.67 12.63
C PHE A 143 -19.28 2.88 13.51
N VAL A 144 -18.96 1.68 13.04
CA VAL A 144 -17.96 0.80 13.64
C VAL A 144 -16.87 0.53 12.61
N LEU A 145 -15.62 0.55 13.08
CA LEU A 145 -14.48 0.00 12.37
C LEU A 145 -14.19 -1.36 12.96
N ASP A 146 -14.53 -2.43 12.23
CA ASP A 146 -14.31 -3.81 12.66
C ASP A 146 -13.42 -4.59 11.70
N ILE A 147 -12.73 -5.57 12.27
CA ILE A 147 -11.65 -6.30 11.61
C ILE A 147 -11.95 -7.80 11.66
N PHE A 148 -11.77 -8.48 10.54
CA PHE A 148 -11.97 -9.92 10.41
C PHE A 148 -10.70 -10.63 9.91
N PRO A 149 -10.39 -11.83 10.44
CA PRO A 149 -9.27 -12.64 9.95
C PRO A 149 -9.59 -13.34 8.61
N THR A 150 -10.86 -13.59 8.32
CA THR A 150 -11.36 -14.30 7.12
C THR A 150 -12.54 -13.54 6.50
N ASP A 151 -12.83 -13.76 5.22
CA ASP A 151 -13.90 -13.05 4.52
C ASP A 151 -15.27 -13.34 5.15
N PRO A 152 -15.91 -12.36 5.80
CA PRO A 152 -17.17 -12.61 6.50
C PRO A 152 -18.38 -12.60 5.55
N ARG A 153 -18.23 -12.21 4.27
CA ARG A 153 -19.36 -12.02 3.33
C ARG A 153 -20.08 -13.31 2.95
N GLN A 154 -19.44 -14.46 3.14
CA GLN A 154 -20.04 -15.77 2.88
C GLN A 154 -21.01 -16.21 4.00
N LEU A 155 -21.02 -15.51 5.13
CA LEU A 155 -21.82 -15.88 6.29
C LEU A 155 -23.24 -15.30 6.16
N ALA A 156 -24.25 -16.15 6.40
CA ALA A 156 -25.66 -15.76 6.26
C ALA A 156 -26.07 -14.56 7.13
N ASN A 157 -25.35 -14.32 8.24
CA ASN A 157 -25.57 -13.22 9.17
C ASN A 157 -24.57 -12.05 9.00
N PHE A 158 -23.90 -11.92 7.84
CA PHE A 158 -22.86 -10.91 7.61
C PHE A 158 -23.28 -9.46 7.97
N SER A 159 -24.53 -9.10 7.69
CA SER A 159 -25.07 -7.76 7.97
C SER A 159 -25.22 -7.44 9.46
N SER A 160 -25.41 -8.45 10.31
CA SER A 160 -25.54 -8.29 11.77
C SER A 160 -24.28 -8.69 12.55
N MET A 161 -23.39 -9.44 11.92
CA MET A 161 -22.10 -9.83 12.51
C MET A 161 -21.23 -8.60 12.77
N ILE A 162 -20.47 -8.64 13.87
CA ILE A 162 -19.43 -7.66 14.23
C ILE A 162 -18.11 -8.41 14.35
N GLY A 163 -17.07 -7.88 13.69
CA GLY A 163 -15.71 -8.37 13.82
C GLY A 163 -15.06 -7.92 15.11
N GLN A 164 -13.74 -8.08 15.23
CA GLN A 164 -13.03 -7.45 16.34
C GLN A 164 -13.06 -5.93 16.17
N VAL A 165 -13.65 -5.22 17.12
CA VAL A 165 -13.85 -3.78 17.04
C VAL A 165 -12.54 -3.05 17.30
N CYS A 166 -12.08 -2.29 16.30
CA CYS A 166 -11.00 -1.32 16.48
C CYS A 166 -11.54 -0.01 17.08
N TYR A 167 -12.67 0.48 16.59
CA TYR A 167 -13.23 1.75 17.05
C TYR A 167 -14.75 1.83 16.83
N ASN A 168 -15.43 2.59 17.70
CA ASN A 168 -16.86 2.88 17.58
C ASN A 168 -17.09 4.40 17.68
N GLN A 169 -17.78 4.97 16.71
CA GLN A 169 -18.05 6.40 16.60
C GLN A 169 -19.56 6.66 16.63
N ALA A 170 -20.07 7.25 17.71
CA ALA A 170 -21.48 7.64 17.81
C ALA A 170 -21.75 9.04 17.22
N ALA A 171 -20.93 10.02 17.59
CA ALA A 171 -21.07 11.41 17.13
C ALA A 171 -20.76 11.53 15.62
N PRO A 172 -21.35 12.51 14.92
CA PRO A 172 -20.99 12.76 13.54
C PRO A 172 -19.55 13.26 13.40
N LEU A 173 -18.89 12.84 12.32
CA LEU A 173 -17.62 13.40 11.92
C LEU A 173 -17.84 14.64 11.04
N ASP A 174 -17.10 15.69 11.35
CA ASP A 174 -16.98 16.85 10.47
C ASP A 174 -16.10 16.50 9.26
N PRO A 175 -15.98 17.40 8.26
CA PRO A 175 -15.02 17.19 7.19
C PRO A 175 -13.58 17.11 7.69
N GLY A 176 -12.76 16.27 7.04
CA GLY A 176 -11.33 16.18 7.32
C GLY A 176 -10.84 14.74 7.49
N THR A 177 -9.58 14.62 7.92
CA THR A 177 -8.92 13.33 8.14
C THR A 177 -8.80 13.02 9.62
N PHE A 178 -9.27 11.85 10.02
CA PHE A 178 -9.35 11.41 11.42
C PHE A 178 -8.53 10.15 11.63
N ASN A 179 -7.86 10.06 12.76
CA ASN A 179 -7.06 8.90 13.16
C ASN A 179 -7.78 8.14 14.28
N PHE A 180 -8.04 6.86 14.04
CA PHE A 180 -8.64 5.92 14.98
C PHE A 180 -7.59 4.89 15.39
N THR A 181 -7.10 4.99 16.63
CA THR A 181 -6.15 4.02 17.19
C THR A 181 -6.93 2.88 17.82
N CYS A 182 -6.62 1.63 17.45
CA CYS A 182 -7.27 0.48 18.08
C CYS A 182 -6.81 0.37 19.54
N PRO A 183 -7.69 0.02 20.50
CA PRO A 183 -7.32 -0.12 21.93
C PRO A 183 -6.18 -1.12 22.17
N VAL A 184 -6.13 -2.14 21.32
CA VAL A 184 -5.04 -3.13 21.22
C VAL A 184 -4.77 -3.39 19.73
N PRO A 185 -3.53 -3.73 19.33
CA PRO A 185 -3.27 -4.17 17.96
C PRO A 185 -4.11 -5.39 17.60
N ILE A 186 -4.73 -5.39 16.42
CA ILE A 186 -5.66 -6.42 15.97
C ILE A 186 -5.06 -7.15 14.78
N VAL A 187 -4.97 -8.48 14.85
CA VAL A 187 -4.55 -9.30 13.70
C VAL A 187 -5.76 -9.54 12.80
N GLY A 188 -5.67 -9.13 11.53
CA GLY A 188 -6.76 -9.34 10.59
C GLY A 188 -6.39 -9.09 9.14
N ARG A 189 -7.32 -9.45 8.24
CA ARG A 189 -7.18 -9.31 6.78
C ARG A 189 -8.25 -8.39 6.19
N TYR A 190 -9.45 -8.36 6.75
CA TYR A 190 -10.55 -7.55 6.23
C TYR A 190 -10.85 -6.44 7.22
N VAL A 191 -10.89 -5.20 6.75
CA VAL A 191 -11.23 -4.03 7.56
C VAL A 191 -12.49 -3.42 7.00
N ARG A 192 -13.52 -3.31 7.82
CA ARG A 192 -14.84 -2.84 7.42
C ARG A 192 -15.24 -1.60 8.21
N LEU A 193 -15.76 -0.62 7.48
CA LEU A 193 -16.51 0.51 7.99
C LEU A 193 -18.00 0.22 7.79
N ILE A 194 -18.77 0.21 8.86
CA ILE A 194 -20.21 -0.10 8.83
C ILE A 194 -21.00 0.89 9.67
N MET A 195 -22.03 1.51 9.08
CA MET A 195 -22.93 2.41 9.78
C MET A 195 -24.17 1.67 10.27
N ARG A 196 -24.59 1.94 11.52
CA ARG A 196 -25.79 1.37 12.14
C ARG A 196 -26.61 2.48 12.81
N ALA A 197 -27.11 3.40 11.99
CA ALA A 197 -27.81 4.58 12.47
C ALA A 197 -29.28 4.31 12.87
N GLY A 198 -29.85 3.17 12.45
CA GLY A 198 -31.26 2.81 12.70
C GLY A 198 -32.26 3.42 11.71
N TYR A 199 -31.75 4.09 10.67
CA TYR A 199 -32.53 4.69 9.58
C TYR A 199 -31.71 4.65 8.29
N GLN A 200 -32.35 4.86 7.13
CA GLN A 200 -31.64 4.84 5.86
C GLN A 200 -30.66 6.02 5.74
N ASN A 201 -29.42 5.73 5.37
CA ASN A 201 -28.40 6.75 5.20
C ASN A 201 -27.41 6.34 4.09
N PHE A 202 -26.59 7.29 3.69
CA PHE A 202 -25.51 7.10 2.74
C PHE A 202 -24.18 6.99 3.48
N LEU A 203 -23.38 5.99 3.15
CA LEU A 203 -21.97 5.92 3.55
C LEU A 203 -21.14 6.55 2.45
N HIS A 204 -20.28 7.50 2.84
CA HIS A 204 -19.30 8.12 1.97
C HIS A 204 -18.01 8.40 2.74
N ILE A 205 -16.88 8.18 2.09
CA ILE A 205 -15.52 8.54 2.53
C ILE A 205 -14.66 8.79 1.29
N CYS A 206 -13.63 9.62 1.42
CA CYS A 206 -12.65 9.85 0.36
C CYS A 206 -11.59 8.75 0.35
N GLU A 207 -10.97 8.49 1.50
CA GLU A 207 -9.87 7.53 1.63
C GLU A 207 -9.91 6.84 2.99
N MET A 208 -9.51 5.56 3.04
CA MET A 208 -9.18 4.84 4.26
C MET A 208 -7.76 4.28 4.18
N GLU A 209 -6.95 4.63 5.17
CA GLU A 209 -5.66 3.98 5.39
C GLU A 209 -5.74 2.98 6.52
N VAL A 210 -5.20 1.78 6.30
CA VAL A 210 -5.02 0.78 7.35
C VAL A 210 -3.55 0.74 7.71
N LEU A 211 -3.20 1.33 8.86
CA LEU A 211 -1.85 1.54 9.31
C LEU A 211 -1.40 0.37 10.18
N VAL A 212 -0.41 -0.35 9.68
CA VAL A 212 0.07 -1.61 10.25
C VAL A 212 1.55 -1.53 10.58
N SER A 213 1.97 -2.32 11.56
CA SER A 213 3.40 -2.48 11.85
C SER A 213 4.11 -3.17 10.69
N ARG A 214 5.33 -2.70 10.38
CA ARG A 214 6.15 -3.32 9.35
C ARG A 214 6.44 -4.77 9.77
N PRO A 215 6.15 -5.78 8.93
CA PRO A 215 6.44 -7.16 9.29
C PRO A 215 7.94 -7.32 9.52
N SER A 216 8.31 -7.79 10.71
CA SER A 216 9.70 -8.00 11.11
C SER A 216 10.37 -9.19 10.42
N SER A 217 9.60 -10.07 9.75
CA SER A 217 10.14 -11.32 9.20
C SER A 217 9.33 -11.97 8.07
N ASN A 218 8.29 -11.34 7.52
CA ASN A 218 7.53 -11.97 6.43
C ASN A 218 8.20 -11.65 5.08
N LEU A 219 8.68 -12.69 4.41
CA LEU A 219 9.08 -12.67 3.01
C LEU A 219 7.82 -12.47 2.15
N GLU A 220 7.41 -11.23 1.90
CA GLU A 220 6.47 -10.97 0.80
C GLU A 220 7.18 -11.29 -0.53
N GLU A 221 6.80 -12.40 -1.17
CA GLU A 221 7.27 -12.71 -2.51
C GLU A 221 6.64 -11.73 -3.51
N ASN A 222 7.43 -10.75 -3.94
CA ASN A 222 7.02 -9.75 -4.92
C ASN A 222 7.57 -10.13 -6.30
N TYR A 223 6.67 -10.44 -7.24
CA TYR A 223 7.03 -10.77 -8.62
C TYR A 223 6.87 -9.54 -9.51
N PHE A 224 7.80 -9.31 -10.43
CA PHE A 224 7.69 -8.24 -11.44
C PHE A 224 7.67 -8.83 -12.85
N ILE A 225 6.76 -8.33 -13.68
CA ILE A 225 6.73 -8.61 -15.11
C ILE A 225 7.56 -7.54 -15.80
N ARG A 226 8.43 -7.96 -16.72
CA ARG A 226 9.17 -7.05 -17.61
C ARG A 226 8.50 -6.99 -18.98
N GLN A 227 8.28 -5.77 -19.47
CA GLN A 227 7.86 -5.48 -20.83
C GLN A 227 8.98 -4.71 -21.54
N VAL A 228 9.41 -5.23 -22.68
CA VAL A 228 10.54 -4.69 -23.47
C VAL A 228 10.03 -3.60 -24.41
N ASP A 229 10.87 -2.58 -24.66
CA ASP A 229 10.57 -1.41 -25.50
C ASP A 229 9.22 -0.75 -25.18
N THR A 230 8.92 -0.68 -23.89
CA THR A 230 7.65 -0.21 -23.35
C THR A 230 7.91 0.69 -22.17
N ALA A 231 7.14 1.78 -22.07
CA ALA A 231 7.12 2.66 -20.92
C ALA A 231 5.68 2.91 -20.48
N ILE A 232 5.45 3.11 -19.18
CA ILE A 232 4.25 3.78 -18.72
C ILE A 232 4.41 5.29 -18.93
N SER A 233 3.40 5.95 -19.50
CA SER A 233 3.42 7.37 -19.87
C SER A 233 3.09 8.33 -18.71
N ASP A 234 2.79 7.79 -17.54
CA ASP A 234 2.43 8.58 -16.36
C ASP A 234 3.62 9.45 -15.91
N ALA A 235 3.34 10.48 -15.11
CA ALA A 235 4.40 11.23 -14.47
C ALA A 235 5.07 10.37 -13.38
N PRO A 236 6.40 10.23 -13.36
CA PRO A 236 7.07 9.44 -12.34
C PRO A 236 6.97 10.12 -10.97
N ILE A 237 6.74 9.31 -9.92
CA ILE A 237 6.75 9.80 -8.53
C ILE A 237 8.18 10.14 -8.08
N MET A 238 9.17 9.53 -8.72
CA MET A 238 10.59 9.78 -8.49
C MET A 238 11.40 9.32 -9.70
N THR A 239 12.44 10.08 -10.03
CA THR A 239 13.43 9.68 -11.05
C THR A 239 14.81 9.70 -10.42
N MET A 240 15.60 8.65 -10.70
CA MET A 240 16.97 8.51 -10.24
C MET A 240 17.82 7.82 -11.32
N THR A 241 19.13 7.79 -11.13
CA THR A 241 20.03 6.95 -11.93
C THR A 241 20.31 5.65 -11.19
N ALA A 242 20.38 4.53 -11.92
CA ALA A 242 20.86 3.25 -11.38
C ALA A 242 21.92 2.65 -12.32
N SER A 243 22.63 1.61 -11.87
CA SER A 243 23.59 0.90 -12.70
C SER A 243 22.91 -0.07 -13.68
N ASP A 244 21.80 -0.65 -13.25
CA ASP A 244 21.11 -1.75 -13.91
C ASP A 244 19.67 -1.84 -13.36
N PRO A 245 18.77 -2.61 -14.00
CA PRO A 245 17.37 -2.69 -13.57
C PRO A 245 17.17 -3.37 -12.21
N LEU A 246 18.14 -4.13 -11.68
CA LEU A 246 18.03 -4.74 -10.35
C LEU A 246 18.20 -3.69 -9.26
N CYS A 247 19.15 -2.76 -9.43
CA CYS A 247 19.29 -1.62 -8.55
C CYS A 247 18.02 -0.76 -8.56
N CYS A 248 17.44 -0.50 -9.73
CA CYS A 248 16.16 0.22 -9.83
C CYS A 248 15.01 -0.52 -9.11
N LEU A 249 14.91 -1.84 -9.28
CA LEU A 249 13.95 -2.68 -8.57
C LEU A 249 14.14 -2.62 -7.05
N GLN A 250 15.38 -2.70 -6.56
CA GLN A 250 15.68 -2.60 -5.13
C GLN A 250 15.21 -1.26 -4.56
N GLU A 251 15.47 -0.16 -5.26
CA GLU A 251 15.02 1.17 -4.84
C GLU A 251 13.49 1.28 -4.80
N CYS A 252 12.78 0.66 -5.74
CA CYS A 252 11.32 0.56 -5.73
C CYS A 252 10.82 -0.26 -4.53
N LEU A 253 11.41 -1.42 -4.24
CA LEU A 253 11.03 -2.27 -3.10
C LEU A 253 11.26 -1.59 -1.76
N ILE A 254 12.35 -0.84 -1.60
CA ILE A 254 12.62 -0.03 -0.41
C ILE A 254 11.52 1.03 -0.21
N ARG A 255 11.09 1.65 -1.30
CA ARG A 255 10.09 2.74 -1.35
C ARG A 255 8.63 2.27 -1.39
N ARG A 256 8.39 0.97 -1.46
CA ARG A 256 7.04 0.37 -1.38
C ARG A 256 6.25 0.84 -0.16
N TYR A 257 6.91 1.01 0.97
CA TYR A 257 6.25 1.34 2.24
C TYR A 257 6.07 2.84 2.47
N THR A 258 6.72 3.69 1.67
CA THR A 258 6.70 5.16 1.85
C THR A 258 5.93 5.86 0.75
N ILE A 259 6.13 5.46 -0.50
CA ILE A 259 5.49 6.08 -1.68
C ILE A 259 4.72 5.05 -2.53
N PHE A 260 4.55 3.83 -2.01
CA PHE A 260 3.82 2.76 -2.68
C PHE A 260 4.34 2.44 -4.10
N CYS A 261 5.67 2.36 -4.26
CA CYS A 261 6.23 1.96 -5.55
C CYS A 261 5.84 0.53 -5.92
N THR A 262 5.17 0.38 -7.07
CA THR A 262 4.71 -0.90 -7.62
C THR A 262 5.15 -1.13 -9.07
N ALA A 263 5.71 -0.11 -9.72
CA ALA A 263 6.21 -0.19 -11.09
C ALA A 263 7.37 0.78 -11.32
N PHE A 264 8.17 0.53 -12.36
CA PHE A 264 9.24 1.43 -12.80
C PHE A 264 9.53 1.31 -14.30
N ASN A 265 9.94 2.41 -14.94
CA ASN A 265 10.60 2.38 -16.25
C ASN A 265 12.11 2.39 -16.02
N TRP A 266 12.82 1.58 -16.81
CA TRP A 266 14.28 1.55 -16.86
C TRP A 266 14.75 1.87 -18.28
N VAL A 267 15.45 2.99 -18.45
CA VAL A 267 15.98 3.44 -19.76
C VAL A 267 17.42 2.96 -19.90
N THR A 268 17.67 2.01 -20.80
CA THR A 268 18.96 1.30 -20.88
C THR A 268 20.11 2.19 -21.33
N SER A 269 19.86 3.20 -22.17
CA SER A 269 20.90 4.09 -22.71
C SER A 269 21.38 5.15 -21.73
N THR A 270 20.55 5.53 -20.75
CA THR A 270 20.88 6.60 -19.79
C THR A 270 21.05 6.09 -18.37
N GLY A 271 20.62 4.86 -18.09
CA GLY A 271 20.50 4.35 -16.72
C GLY A 271 19.43 5.07 -15.90
N SER A 272 18.45 5.70 -16.56
CA SER A 272 17.35 6.40 -15.89
C SER A 272 16.34 5.40 -15.33
N CYS A 273 16.11 5.49 -14.02
CA CYS A 273 15.16 4.71 -13.23
C CYS A 273 14.02 5.63 -12.79
N GLN A 274 12.83 5.42 -13.37
CA GLN A 274 11.64 6.20 -13.10
C GLN A 274 10.65 5.34 -12.31
N LEU A 275 10.31 5.72 -11.09
CA LEU A 275 9.42 4.96 -10.21
C LEU A 275 7.96 5.42 -10.37
N PHE A 276 7.03 4.50 -10.16
CA PHE A 276 5.58 4.75 -10.26
C PHE A 276 4.78 4.02 -9.16
N SER A 277 3.68 4.64 -8.76
CA SER A 277 2.64 4.03 -7.92
C SER A 277 1.45 3.68 -8.81
N VAL A 278 1.39 2.42 -9.22
CA VAL A 278 0.38 1.90 -10.14
C VAL A 278 -0.59 0.99 -9.40
N ASN A 279 -1.90 1.27 -9.54
CA ASN A 279 -2.94 0.36 -9.10
C ASN A 279 -2.96 -0.90 -9.97
N LEU A 280 -2.54 -2.02 -9.39
CA LEU A 280 -2.40 -3.31 -10.07
C LEU A 280 -3.75 -3.97 -10.40
N PHE A 281 -4.87 -3.47 -9.86
CA PHE A 281 -6.21 -4.04 -10.05
C PHE A 281 -7.04 -3.31 -11.10
N LEU A 282 -6.52 -2.21 -11.67
CA LEU A 282 -7.17 -1.48 -12.76
C LEU A 282 -6.55 -1.84 -14.10
N ASN A 283 -7.28 -1.64 -15.19
CA ASN A 283 -6.70 -1.77 -16.51
C ASN A 283 -5.81 -0.57 -16.82
N TRP A 284 -4.51 -0.81 -17.00
CA TRP A 284 -3.49 0.20 -17.26
C TRP A 284 -2.89 0.10 -18.66
N THR A 285 -3.36 -0.80 -19.51
CA THR A 285 -2.81 -1.01 -20.86
C THR A 285 -2.85 0.25 -21.72
N ASN A 286 -3.85 1.09 -21.51
CA ASN A 286 -4.03 2.33 -22.28
C ASN A 286 -3.02 3.43 -21.91
N ARG A 287 -2.24 3.22 -20.83
CA ARG A 287 -1.17 4.11 -20.35
C ARG A 287 0.21 3.65 -20.80
N LEU A 288 0.29 2.54 -21.54
CA LEU A 288 1.54 2.02 -22.06
C LEU A 288 1.81 2.58 -23.44
N VAL A 289 3.06 2.96 -23.65
CA VAL A 289 3.55 3.47 -24.93
C VAL A 289 4.76 2.66 -25.36
N PHE A 290 4.86 2.40 -26.66
CA PHE A 290 6.07 1.83 -27.25
C PHE A 290 7.19 2.86 -27.12
N THR A 291 8.29 2.47 -26.48
CA THR A 291 9.43 3.34 -26.20
C THR A 291 10.70 2.50 -26.32
N PRO A 292 11.42 2.58 -27.46
CA PRO A 292 12.67 1.85 -27.65
C PRO A 292 13.65 2.10 -26.51
N GLU A 293 14.45 1.08 -26.17
CA GLU A 293 15.48 1.15 -25.13
C GLU A 293 14.94 1.40 -23.71
N THR A 294 13.63 1.21 -23.52
CA THR A 294 13.00 1.33 -22.20
C THR A 294 12.31 0.04 -21.83
N TYR A 295 12.59 -0.46 -20.63
CA TYR A 295 11.94 -1.63 -20.07
C TYR A 295 11.01 -1.21 -18.94
N PHE A 296 9.73 -1.55 -19.08
CA PHE A 296 8.74 -1.32 -18.04
C PHE A 296 8.64 -2.56 -17.15
N PHE A 297 8.73 -2.34 -15.85
CA PHE A 297 8.59 -3.36 -14.83
C PHE A 297 7.38 -3.04 -13.96
N ILE A 298 6.51 -4.01 -13.74
CA ILE A 298 5.33 -3.85 -12.89
C ILE A 298 5.13 -5.09 -12.04
N GLN A 299 4.73 -4.88 -10.79
CA GLN A 299 4.42 -5.98 -9.89
C GLN A 299 3.26 -6.84 -10.45
N ASN A 300 3.44 -8.15 -10.41
CA ASN A 300 2.42 -9.13 -10.78
C ASN A 300 1.71 -9.66 -9.53
N ASN A 301 0.39 -9.52 -9.50
CA ASN A 301 -0.46 -10.02 -8.42
C ASN A 301 -1.03 -11.43 -8.69
N ALA A 302 -0.64 -12.12 -9.77
CA ALA A 302 -1.20 -13.43 -10.15
C ALA A 302 -0.82 -14.61 -9.23
N THR A 303 -0.29 -14.37 -8.03
CA THR A 303 0.17 -15.42 -7.09
C THR A 303 -0.33 -15.27 -5.65
N LEU A 304 -1.52 -14.69 -5.44
CA LEU A 304 -2.25 -14.72 -4.16
C LEU A 304 -3.74 -15.03 -4.31
#